data_AF-A0A4Y2CET1-F1
#
_entry.id   AF-A0A4Y2CET1-F1
#
_cell.length_a   1.000
_cell.length_b   1.000
_cell.length_c   1.000
_cell.angle_alpha   90.00
_cell.angle_beta   90.00
_cell.angle_gamma   90.00
#
_symmetry.space_group_name_H-M   'P 1'
#
loop_
_entity.id
_entity.type
_entity.pdbx_description
1 polymer ?
#
loop_
_entity_poly.entity_id
_entity_poly.type
_entity_poly.pdbx_seq_one_letter_code
_entity_poly.pdbx_strand_id
1 'polypeptide(L)'
;MENRSLAFRYLSDALTMDSSGNYQAAFAKYLQSLHVLTLYLNEMFTSLGFQKMLEKNKEIKQVLCMVHECSDRITVIVDGSKKEITSPVHKINTSIIPTESITNVSTKKFPAFEKLQNDNLALLKRFQWRFERVQDKNAKANLKLELERQLIENDMIAKRKFDEVSFDNFF
;
A
#
# COMPACT_ATOMS: atom_id res chain seq x y z
N MET A 1 -7.00 21.23 -3.47
CA MET A 1 -5.67 20.82 -3.98
C MET A 1 -4.55 20.96 -2.94
N GLU A 2 -4.85 21.28 -1.67
CA GLU A 2 -3.85 21.48 -0.61
C GLU A 2 -3.14 20.19 -0.18
N ASN A 3 -3.82 19.04 -0.21
CA ASN A 3 -3.26 17.75 0.22
C ASN A 3 -2.05 17.33 -0.61
N ARG A 4 -2.04 17.60 -1.91
CA ARG A 4 -0.90 17.25 -2.78
C ARG A 4 0.37 18.03 -2.39
N SER A 5 0.25 19.34 -2.22
CA SER A 5 1.39 20.19 -1.83
C SER A 5 1.89 19.86 -0.42
N LEU A 6 0.98 19.53 0.49
CA LEU A 6 1.31 19.11 1.84
C LEU A 6 2.09 17.78 1.86
N ALA A 7 1.66 16.79 1.07
CA ALA A 7 2.37 15.52 0.94
C ALA A 7 3.81 15.71 0.42
N PHE A 8 4.00 16.55 -0.60
CA PHE A 8 5.34 16.86 -1.11
C PHE A 8 6.24 17.51 -0.07
N ARG A 9 5.69 18.41 0.76
CA ARG A 9 6.46 19.02 1.85
C ARG A 9 6.92 17.96 2.84
N TYR A 10 6.04 17.06 3.28
CA TYR A 10 6.43 15.97 4.17
C TYR A 10 7.45 15.02 3.54
N LEU A 11 7.34 14.74 2.24
CA LEU A 11 8.33 13.93 1.53
C LEU A 11 9.70 14.62 1.47
N SER A 12 9.73 15.92 1.19
CA SER A 12 10.97 16.71 1.18
C SER A 12 11.63 16.75 2.55
N ASP A 13 10.84 16.95 3.61
CA ASP A 13 11.33 16.90 4.99
C ASP A 13 11.90 15.51 5.31
N ALA A 14 11.19 14.45 4.92
CA ALA A 14 11.61 13.06 5.13
C ALA A 14 12.98 12.80 4.49
N LEU A 15 13.16 13.16 3.22
CA LEU A 15 14.41 12.99 2.49
C LEU A 15 15.57 13.77 3.12
N THR A 16 15.30 14.97 3.63
CA THR A 16 16.31 15.80 4.31
C THR A 16 16.76 15.15 5.63
N MET A 17 15.81 14.64 6.42
CA MET A 17 16.12 13.94 7.67
C MET A 17 16.84 12.62 7.40
N ASP A 18 16.43 11.90 6.36
CA ASP A 18 17.00 10.62 5.96
C ASP A 18 18.44 10.75 5.49
N SER A 19 18.72 11.72 4.62
CA SER A 19 20.08 12.05 4.17
C SER A 19 20.98 12.56 5.30
N SER A 20 20.39 13.12 6.36
CA SER A 20 21.10 13.53 7.58
C SER A 20 21.29 12.38 8.58
N GLY A 21 20.86 11.16 8.25
CA GLY A 21 20.95 9.97 9.12
C GLY A 21 19.94 9.94 10.27
N ASN A 22 18.99 10.87 10.32
CA ASN A 22 17.93 10.88 11.33
C ASN A 22 16.74 10.03 10.88
N TYR A 23 16.94 8.71 10.88
CA TYR A 23 15.99 7.74 10.34
C TYR A 23 14.65 7.71 11.09
N GLN A 24 14.65 7.95 12.40
CA GLN A 24 13.42 7.95 13.19
C GLN A 24 12.53 9.15 12.85
N ALA A 25 13.11 10.35 12.70
CA ALA A 25 12.35 11.52 12.26
C ALA A 25 11.93 11.39 10.79
N ALA A 26 12.80 10.86 9.93
CA ALA A 26 12.49 10.58 8.53
C ALA A 26 11.31 9.60 8.39
N PHE A 27 11.30 8.52 9.17
CA PHE A 27 10.21 7.54 9.22
C PHE A 27 8.85 8.19 9.51
N ALA A 28 8.79 9.04 10.53
CA ALA A 28 7.57 9.76 10.87
C ALA A 28 7.08 10.65 9.72
N LYS A 29 8.02 11.32 9.01
CA LYS A 29 7.69 12.16 7.85
C LYS A 29 7.27 11.36 6.62
N TYR A 30 7.88 10.20 6.36
CA TYR A 30 7.43 9.28 5.31
C TYR A 30 6.01 8.78 5.56
N LEU A 31 5.66 8.43 6.81
CA LEU A 31 4.29 8.03 7.16
C LEU A 31 3.28 9.17 6.99
N GLN A 32 3.65 10.40 7.40
CA GLN A 32 2.80 11.58 7.20
C GLN A 32 2.56 11.84 5.71
N SER A 33 3.60 11.73 4.87
CA SER A 33 3.48 11.83 3.41
C SER A 33 2.52 10.76 2.86
N LEU A 34 2.74 9.49 3.21
CA LEU A 34 1.88 8.37 2.78
C LEU A 34 0.41 8.56 3.12
N HIS A 35 0.13 8.99 4.34
CA HIS A 35 -1.23 9.24 4.79
C HIS A 35 -1.90 10.31 3.92
N VAL A 36 -1.22 11.44 3.70
CA VAL A 36 -1.78 12.54 2.90
C VAL A 36 -1.91 12.18 1.40
N LEU A 37 -0.96 11.42 0.84
CA LEU A 37 -1.08 10.91 -0.54
C LEU A 37 -2.28 9.98 -0.71
N THR A 38 -2.54 9.14 0.28
CA THR A 38 -3.69 8.21 0.28
C THR A 38 -5.01 8.98 0.38
N LEU A 39 -5.09 9.99 1.25
CA LEU A 39 -6.24 10.89 1.32
C LEU A 39 -6.48 11.62 0.01
N TYR A 40 -5.42 12.13 -0.63
CA TYR A 40 -5.51 12.80 -1.92
C TYR A 40 -6.06 11.88 -3.02
N LEU A 41 -5.59 10.62 -3.10
CA LEU A 41 -6.13 9.64 -4.04
C LEU A 41 -7.61 9.33 -3.77
N ASN A 42 -7.99 9.19 -2.50
CA ASN A 42 -9.37 8.92 -2.11
C ASN A 42 -10.30 10.11 -2.42
N GLU A 43 -9.86 11.34 -2.16
CA GLU A 43 -10.58 12.57 -2.53
C GLU A 43 -10.74 12.70 -4.05
N MET A 44 -9.68 12.40 -4.82
CA MET A 44 -9.76 12.37 -6.28
C MET A 44 -10.79 11.36 -6.76
N PHE A 45 -10.76 10.14 -6.20
CA PHE A 45 -11.72 9.10 -6.55
C PHE A 45 -13.16 9.53 -6.21
N THR A 46 -13.37 10.06 -5.01
CA THR A 46 -14.70 10.45 -4.51
C THR A 46 -15.27 11.65 -5.27
N SER A 47 -14.43 12.64 -5.61
CA SER A 47 -14.87 13.87 -6.28
C SER A 47 -15.06 13.71 -7.78
N LEU A 48 -14.21 12.93 -8.45
CA LEU A 48 -14.22 12.80 -9.91
C LEU A 48 -14.92 11.53 -10.39
N GLY A 49 -14.96 10.50 -9.54
CA GLY A 49 -15.30 9.14 -9.94
C GLY A 49 -14.18 8.46 -10.73
N PHE A 50 -14.25 7.13 -10.83
CA PHE A 50 -13.21 6.30 -11.44
C PHE A 50 -12.86 6.70 -12.89
N GLN A 51 -13.88 7.01 -13.70
CA GLN A 51 -13.71 7.31 -15.13
C GLN A 51 -12.84 8.54 -15.37
N LYS A 52 -13.11 9.65 -14.64
CA LYS A 52 -12.35 10.89 -14.76
C LYS A 52 -11.00 10.81 -14.03
N MET A 53 -10.87 9.94 -13.03
CA MET A 53 -9.58 9.57 -12.46
C MET A 53 -8.69 8.96 -13.56
N LEU A 54 -9.19 8.00 -14.35
CA LEU A 54 -8.41 7.38 -15.44
C LEU A 54 -7.95 8.38 -16.51
N GLU A 55 -8.69 9.46 -16.76
CA GLU A 55 -8.22 10.54 -17.65
C GLU A 55 -7.00 11.29 -17.07
N LYS A 56 -6.85 11.28 -15.73
CA LYS A 56 -5.68 11.79 -14.99
C LYS A 56 -4.63 10.70 -14.71
N ASN A 57 -4.56 9.64 -15.52
CA ASN A 57 -3.66 8.49 -15.33
C ASN A 57 -2.21 8.90 -15.01
N LYS A 58 -1.67 9.92 -15.69
CA LYS A 58 -0.30 10.38 -15.46
C LYS A 58 -0.08 10.89 -14.03
N GLU A 59 -1.03 11.67 -13.52
CA GLU A 59 -1.01 12.21 -12.15
C GLU A 59 -1.15 11.10 -11.12
N ILE A 60 -2.06 10.15 -11.35
CA ILE A 60 -2.28 9.01 -10.46
C ILE A 60 -1.06 8.11 -10.41
N LYS A 61 -0.46 7.78 -11.56
CA LYS A 61 0.77 7.00 -11.63
C LYS A 61 1.89 7.67 -10.85
N GLN A 62 2.06 8.98 -10.99
CA GLN A 62 3.06 9.72 -10.24
C GLN A 62 2.82 9.60 -8.73
N VAL A 63 1.57 9.75 -8.27
CA VAL A 63 1.22 9.60 -6.85
C VAL A 63 1.46 8.19 -6.35
N LEU A 64 1.09 7.17 -7.13
CA LEU A 64 1.33 5.77 -6.78
C LEU A 64 2.82 5.45 -6.72
N CYS A 65 3.64 5.96 -7.65
CA CYS A 65 5.10 5.82 -7.59
C CYS A 65 5.65 6.39 -6.29
N MET A 66 5.20 7.59 -5.88
CA MET A 66 5.63 8.18 -4.60
C MET A 66 5.19 7.36 -3.39
N VAL A 67 3.99 6.79 -3.42
CA VAL A 67 3.50 5.89 -2.36
C VAL A 67 4.42 4.66 -2.26
N HIS A 68 4.77 4.04 -3.40
CA HIS A 68 5.69 2.92 -3.43
C HIS A 68 7.07 3.28 -2.89
N GLU A 69 7.66 4.39 -3.35
CA GLU A 69 8.98 4.85 -2.87
C GLU A 69 9.00 5.13 -1.36
N CYS A 70 7.96 5.79 -0.84
CA CYS A 70 7.84 6.02 0.60
C CYS A 70 7.71 4.72 1.38
N SER A 71 6.88 3.79 0.89
CA SER A 71 6.68 2.48 1.52
C SER A 71 7.97 1.67 1.54
N ASP A 72 8.67 1.59 0.42
CA ASP A 72 9.93 0.87 0.30
C ASP A 72 10.96 1.46 1.26
N ARG A 73 11.07 2.79 1.34
CA ARG A 73 12.04 3.42 2.23
C ARG A 73 11.70 3.20 3.71
N ILE A 74 10.42 3.23 4.07
CA ILE A 74 9.97 2.86 5.42
C ILE A 74 10.37 1.43 5.75
N THR A 75 10.16 0.49 4.84
CA THR A 75 10.58 -0.91 5.03
C THR A 75 12.09 -0.99 5.28
N VAL A 76 12.90 -0.25 4.52
CA VAL A 76 14.36 -0.21 4.75
C VAL A 76 14.71 0.37 6.11
N ILE A 77 14.07 1.46 6.56
CA ILE A 77 14.33 2.03 7.90
C ILE A 77 13.95 1.04 9.00
N VAL A 78 12.79 0.41 8.87
CA VAL A 78 12.29 -0.59 9.83
C VAL A 78 13.21 -1.82 9.87
N ASP A 79 13.66 -2.32 8.73
CA ASP A 79 14.55 -3.49 8.68
C ASP A 79 16.00 -3.16 9.02
N GLY A 80 16.44 -1.92 8.77
CA GLY A 80 17.73 -1.39 9.19
C GLY A 80 17.84 -1.28 10.71
N SER A 81 16.78 -0.78 11.36
CA SER A 81 16.70 -0.69 12.83
C SER A 81 16.75 -2.06 13.53
N LYS A 82 16.44 -3.16 12.81
CA LYS A 82 16.57 -4.53 13.32
C LYS A 82 17.99 -5.10 13.21
N LYS A 83 18.87 -4.53 12.37
CA LYS A 83 20.23 -5.04 12.13
C LYS A 83 21.30 -4.45 13.05
N GLU A 84 21.01 -3.41 13.83
CA GLU A 84 21.98 -2.79 14.73
C GLU A 84 22.21 -3.53 16.08
N ILE A 85 21.60 -4.71 16.31
CA ILE A 85 21.67 -5.41 17.63
C ILE A 85 22.77 -6.50 17.73
N THR A 86 23.59 -6.72 16.70
CA THR A 86 24.66 -7.75 16.79
C THR A 86 26.06 -7.20 16.57
N SER A 87 26.68 -6.63 17.63
CA SER A 87 28.13 -6.65 17.94
C SER A 87 28.43 -5.92 19.27
N PRO A 88 29.54 -6.24 19.99
CA PRO A 88 29.49 -6.60 21.41
C PRO A 88 29.96 -5.54 22.42
N VAL A 89 29.39 -5.67 23.63
CA VAL A 89 29.96 -5.36 24.97
C VAL A 89 30.37 -3.91 25.25
N HIS A 90 29.53 -3.21 26.04
CA HIS A 90 29.98 -2.71 27.35
C HIS A 90 28.82 -2.52 28.33
N LYS A 91 29.12 -2.91 29.57
CA LYS A 91 28.26 -3.03 30.75
C LYS A 91 27.66 -1.68 31.15
N ILE A 92 26.41 -1.66 31.63
CA ILE A 92 26.01 -1.13 32.95
C ILE A 92 24.55 -1.56 33.24
N ASN A 93 24.36 -2.00 34.49
CA ASN A 93 23.15 -2.57 35.09
C ASN A 93 22.01 -1.57 35.25
N THR A 94 20.77 -1.97 34.92
CA THR A 94 19.63 -1.96 35.85
C THR A 94 18.46 -2.87 35.42
N SER A 95 18.21 -3.90 36.25
CA SER A 95 16.97 -4.64 36.55
C SER A 95 15.76 -4.48 35.60
N ILE A 96 15.47 -5.45 34.74
CA ILE A 96 14.55 -6.60 34.92
C ILE A 96 13.11 -6.19 35.29
N ILE A 97 12.24 -6.15 34.27
CA ILE A 97 10.89 -6.72 34.33
C ILE A 97 10.78 -7.71 33.15
N PRO A 98 10.54 -9.00 33.39
CA PRO A 98 10.36 -10.01 32.35
C PRO A 98 8.88 -10.18 32.07
N THR A 99 8.42 -9.92 30.86
CA THR A 99 7.13 -10.46 30.41
C THR A 99 7.15 -10.71 28.91
N GLU A 100 7.46 -11.96 28.59
CA GLU A 100 6.86 -12.78 27.55
C GLU A 100 6.95 -12.27 26.11
N SER A 101 8.00 -12.77 25.45
CA SER A 101 7.96 -13.36 24.11
C SER A 101 6.67 -13.15 23.31
N ILE A 102 6.59 -12.06 22.55
CA ILE A 102 5.80 -12.07 21.31
C ILE A 102 6.72 -12.55 20.22
N THR A 103 6.77 -13.88 20.12
CA THR A 103 7.32 -14.61 19.00
C THR A 103 6.64 -14.15 17.70
N ASN A 104 7.46 -13.89 16.69
CA ASN A 104 7.12 -14.03 15.28
C ASN A 104 5.89 -13.28 14.77
N VAL A 105 6.03 -11.99 14.47
CA VAL A 105 5.41 -11.48 13.24
C VAL A 105 6.37 -11.77 12.09
N SER A 106 6.33 -13.04 11.68
CA SER A 106 6.71 -13.44 10.33
C SER A 106 6.01 -12.48 9.38
N THR A 107 6.77 -11.85 8.48
CA THR A 107 6.24 -11.34 7.22
C THR A 107 5.72 -12.53 6.43
N LYS A 108 4.59 -13.11 6.85
CA LYS A 108 3.80 -14.00 6.03
C LYS A 108 3.30 -13.12 4.89
N LYS A 109 4.01 -13.15 3.77
CA LYS A 109 3.40 -12.89 2.47
C LYS A 109 2.11 -13.69 2.48
N PHE A 110 0.95 -13.04 2.52
CA PHE A 110 -0.32 -13.73 2.46
C PHE A 110 -0.44 -14.27 1.04
N PRO A 111 -0.18 -15.57 0.79
CA PRO A 111 -0.09 -16.07 -0.57
C PRO A 111 -1.43 -15.93 -1.29
N ALA A 112 -2.52 -15.90 -0.51
CA ALA A 112 -3.87 -15.61 -0.98
C ALA A 112 -4.05 -14.19 -1.52
N PHE A 113 -3.42 -13.19 -0.90
CA PHE A 113 -3.52 -11.79 -1.34
C PHE A 113 -2.69 -11.54 -2.60
N GLU A 114 -1.46 -12.06 -2.64
CA GLU A 114 -0.60 -12.00 -3.83
C GLU A 114 -1.23 -12.74 -5.02
N LYS A 115 -1.84 -13.91 -4.77
CA LYS A 115 -2.62 -14.62 -5.78
C LYS A 115 -3.80 -13.79 -6.28
N LEU A 116 -4.56 -13.16 -5.39
CA LEU A 116 -5.71 -12.33 -5.76
C LEU A 116 -5.29 -11.10 -6.59
N GLN A 117 -4.17 -10.47 -6.25
CA GLN A 117 -3.61 -9.36 -7.02
C GLN A 117 -3.21 -9.82 -8.44
N ASN A 118 -2.57 -10.98 -8.55
CA ASN A 118 -2.21 -11.57 -9.83
C ASN A 118 -3.45 -11.94 -10.66
N ASP A 119 -4.49 -12.49 -10.03
CA ASP A 119 -5.76 -12.83 -10.67
C ASP A 119 -6.48 -11.56 -11.18
N ASN A 120 -6.52 -10.49 -10.37
CA ASN A 120 -7.07 -9.18 -10.77
C ASN A 120 -6.29 -8.54 -11.92
N LEU A 121 -4.96 -8.65 -11.92
CA LEU A 121 -4.12 -8.15 -13.00
C LEU A 121 -4.34 -8.93 -14.30
N ALA A 122 -4.46 -10.26 -14.21
CA ALA A 122 -4.76 -11.10 -15.36
C ALA A 122 -6.16 -10.80 -15.92
N LEU A 123 -7.14 -10.58 -15.04
CA LEU A 123 -8.50 -10.17 -15.40
C LEU A 123 -8.49 -8.85 -16.18
N LEU A 124 -7.79 -7.83 -15.67
CA LEU A 124 -7.64 -6.53 -16.34
C LEU A 124 -7.03 -6.69 -17.74
N LYS A 125 -5.94 -7.46 -17.88
CA LYS A 125 -5.32 -7.71 -19.20
C LYS A 125 -6.27 -8.40 -20.16
N ARG A 126 -7.06 -9.37 -19.69
CA ARG A 126 -8.06 -10.08 -20.50
C ARG A 126 -9.17 -9.14 -20.98
N PHE A 127 -9.67 -8.27 -20.10
CA PHE A 127 -10.72 -7.32 -20.46
C PHE A 127 -10.19 -6.22 -21.36
N GLN A 128 -8.97 -5.73 -21.15
CA GLN A 128 -8.32 -4.76 -22.02
C GLN A 128 -8.24 -5.27 -23.46
N TRP A 129 -7.77 -6.49 -23.66
CA TRP A 129 -7.73 -7.11 -24.99
C TRP A 129 -9.13 -7.23 -25.64
N ARG A 130 -10.18 -7.48 -24.84
CA ARG A 130 -11.57 -7.51 -25.34
C ARG A 130 -12.07 -6.11 -25.71
N PHE A 131 -11.77 -5.09 -24.91
CA PHE A 131 -12.14 -3.71 -25.19
C PHE A 131 -11.55 -3.18 -26.50
N GLU A 132 -10.31 -3.58 -26.80
CA GLU A 132 -9.60 -3.18 -28.02
C GLU A 132 -10.24 -3.78 -29.28
N ARG A 133 -10.86 -4.96 -29.16
CA ARG A 133 -11.46 -5.68 -30.30
C ARG A 133 -12.93 -5.39 -30.53
N VAL A 134 -13.67 -5.05 -29.48
CA VAL A 134 -15.08 -4.72 -29.62
C VAL A 134 -15.22 -3.31 -30.20
N GLN A 135 -15.99 -3.15 -31.27
CA GLN A 135 -16.31 -1.84 -31.86
C GLN A 135 -17.68 -1.32 -31.40
N ASP A 136 -18.59 -2.22 -31.04
CA ASP A 136 -19.93 -1.89 -30.59
C ASP A 136 -19.92 -1.21 -29.20
N LYS A 137 -20.61 -0.07 -29.10
CA LYS A 137 -20.63 0.75 -27.87
C LYS A 137 -21.34 0.05 -26.71
N ASN A 138 -22.41 -0.69 -26.99
CA ASN A 138 -23.19 -1.37 -25.97
C ASN A 138 -22.44 -2.60 -25.44
N ALA A 139 -21.76 -3.34 -26.33
CA ALA A 139 -20.88 -4.43 -25.96
C ALA A 139 -19.67 -3.95 -25.12
N LYS A 140 -19.11 -2.77 -25.43
CA LYS A 140 -18.10 -2.14 -24.54
C LYS A 140 -18.68 -1.81 -23.17
N ALA A 141 -19.86 -1.20 -23.09
CA ALA A 141 -20.49 -0.90 -21.81
C ALA A 141 -20.74 -2.17 -20.97
N ASN A 142 -21.22 -3.24 -21.61
CA ASN A 142 -21.43 -4.54 -20.95
C ASN A 142 -20.11 -5.16 -20.46
N LEU A 143 -19.04 -5.11 -21.25
CA LEU A 143 -17.72 -5.57 -20.81
C LEU A 143 -17.21 -4.77 -19.60
N LYS A 144 -17.53 -3.48 -19.52
CA LYS A 144 -17.16 -2.64 -18.38
C LYS A 144 -17.91 -3.04 -17.11
N LEU A 145 -19.23 -3.21 -17.21
CA LEU A 145 -20.05 -3.66 -16.08
C LEU A 145 -19.61 -5.03 -15.59
N GLU A 146 -19.27 -5.94 -16.51
CA GLU A 146 -18.78 -7.27 -16.15
C GLU A 146 -17.41 -7.22 -15.45
N LEU A 147 -16.50 -6.35 -15.91
CA LEU A 147 -15.22 -6.15 -15.22
C LEU A 147 -15.43 -5.60 -13.80
N GLU A 148 -16.26 -4.58 -13.65
CA GLU A 148 -16.58 -3.97 -12.36
C GLU A 148 -17.19 -5.01 -11.41
N ARG A 149 -18.14 -5.82 -11.89
CA ARG A 149 -18.75 -6.91 -11.12
C ARG A 149 -17.72 -7.92 -10.63
N GLN A 150 -16.82 -8.39 -11.51
CA GLN A 150 -15.81 -9.39 -11.14
C GLN A 150 -14.77 -8.84 -10.15
N LEU A 151 -14.40 -7.56 -10.26
CA LEU A 151 -13.51 -6.92 -9.28
C LEU A 151 -14.18 -6.82 -7.90
N ILE A 152 -15.46 -6.45 -7.85
CA ILE A 152 -16.24 -6.41 -6.59
C ILE A 152 -16.37 -7.80 -5.98
N GLU A 153 -16.64 -8.83 -6.80
CA GLU A 153 -16.73 -10.21 -6.34
C GLU A 153 -15.40 -10.69 -5.75
N ASN A 154 -14.28 -10.39 -6.41
CA ASN A 154 -12.95 -10.70 -5.90
C ASN A 154 -12.64 -9.99 -4.58
N ASP A 155 -13.07 -8.72 -4.43
CA ASP A 155 -12.92 -7.97 -3.18
C ASP A 155 -13.77 -8.56 -2.05
N MET A 156 -15.01 -8.97 -2.33
CA MET A 156 -15.86 -9.67 -1.35
C MET A 156 -15.26 -11.01 -0.92
N ILE A 157 -14.69 -11.78 -1.86
CA ILE A 157 -14.01 -13.05 -1.57
C ILE A 157 -12.77 -12.80 -0.71
N ALA A 158 -12.02 -11.74 -1.00
CA ALA A 158 -10.87 -11.33 -0.21
C ALA A 158 -11.29 -11.04 1.23
N LYS A 159 -12.27 -10.15 1.38
CA LYS A 159 -12.80 -9.74 2.68
C LYS A 159 -13.29 -10.93 3.49
N ARG A 160 -14.07 -11.84 2.88
CA ARG A 160 -14.55 -13.07 3.55
C ARG A 160 -13.39 -13.95 4.03
N LYS A 161 -12.37 -14.16 3.19
CA LYS A 161 -11.20 -14.98 3.57
C LYS A 161 -10.37 -14.33 4.67
N PHE A 162 -10.29 -13.00 4.71
CA PHE A 162 -9.61 -12.29 5.79
C PHE A 162 -10.41 -12.34 7.10
N ASP A 163 -11.72 -12.19 7.03
CA ASP A 163 -12.61 -12.26 8.19
C ASP A 163 -12.63 -13.70 8.78
N GLU A 164 -12.62 -14.74 7.94
CA GLU A 164 -12.53 -16.15 8.37
C GLU A 164 -11.18 -16.48 9.04
N VAL A 165 -10.06 -16.03 8.46
CA VAL A 165 -8.72 -16.23 9.04
C VAL A 165 -8.51 -15.46 10.36
N SER A 166 -9.28 -14.40 10.60
CA SER A 166 -9.25 -13.65 11.86
C SER A 166 -9.98 -14.36 13.00
N PHE A 167 -10.90 -15.28 12.72
CA PHE A 167 -11.68 -16.01 13.73
C PHE A 167 -11.01 -17.30 14.21
N ASP A 168 -10.19 -17.94 13.37
CA ASP A 168 -9.50 -19.20 13.73
C ASP A 168 -8.30 -19.02 14.68
N ASN A 169 -7.93 -17.78 15.04
CA ASN A 169 -6.87 -17.50 16.02
C ASN A 169 -7.40 -17.23 17.44
N PHE A 170 -8.67 -17.49 17.71
CA PHE A 170 -9.32 -17.22 19.00
C PHE A 170 -9.96 -18.45 19.69
N PHE A 171 -9.72 -19.67 19.20
CA PHE A 171 -10.15 -20.91 19.88
C PHE A 171 -9.00 -21.90 20.08
#